data_AF-A0A935HJD7-F1
#
_entry.id   AF-A0A935HJD7-F1
#
_cell.length_a   1.000
_cell.length_b   1.000
_cell.length_c   1.000
_cell.angle_alpha   90.00
_cell.angle_beta   90.00
_cell.angle_gamma   90.00
#
_symmetry.space_group_name_H-M   'P 1'
#
loop_
_entity.id
_entity.type
_entity.pdbx_description
1 polymer ?
#
loop_
_entity_poly.entity_id
_entity_poly.type
_entity_poly.pdbx_seq_one_letter_code
_entity_poly.pdbx_strand_id
1 'polypeptide(L)' 'MANTKRKNKDAQEETRFRIVDYLKNKRGTQKQAAEIFSVSERSVNKTWNKYKKKARR' A
#
# COMPACT_ATOMS: atom_id res chain seq x y z
N MET A 1 13.27 -21.13 -12.85
CA MET A 1 13.08 -20.10 -11.79
C MET A 1 12.35 -18.92 -12.40
N ALA A 2 11.13 -18.62 -11.96
CA ALA A 2 10.31 -17.58 -12.59
C ALA A 2 10.91 -16.19 -12.31
N ASN A 3 11.42 -15.54 -13.35
CA ASN A 3 11.90 -14.16 -13.30
C ASN A 3 10.68 -13.24 -13.22
N THR A 4 10.21 -12.96 -12.00
CA THR A 4 9.06 -12.09 -11.75
C THR A 4 9.39 -10.69 -12.26
N LYS A 5 8.91 -10.36 -13.47
CA LYS A 5 8.98 -9.01 -14.06
C LYS A 5 8.51 -8.03 -12.99
N ARG A 6 9.45 -7.24 -12.45
CA ARG A 6 9.12 -6.15 -11.52
C ARG A 6 8.09 -5.29 -12.24
N LYS A 7 6.84 -5.24 -11.77
CA LYS A 7 5.89 -4.24 -12.24
C LYS A 7 6.58 -2.87 -12.17
N ASN A 8 6.31 -2.03 -13.18
CA ASN A 8 6.89 -0.69 -13.32
C ASN A 8 6.92 0.01 -11.96
N LYS A 9 8.09 0.51 -11.54
CA LYS A 9 8.30 1.03 -10.17
C LYS A 9 7.24 2.09 -9.82
N ASP A 10 6.89 2.91 -10.79
CA ASP A 10 5.91 3.98 -10.68
C ASP A 10 4.51 3.45 -10.35
N ALA A 11 4.09 2.36 -11.00
CA ALA A 11 2.79 1.74 -10.72
C ALA A 11 2.72 1.17 -9.29
N GLN A 12 3.84 0.70 -8.75
CA GLN A 12 3.91 0.24 -7.36
C GLN A 12 3.86 1.41 -6.38
N GLU A 13 4.54 2.52 -6.70
CA GLU A 13 4.49 3.73 -5.88
C GLU A 13 3.11 4.36 -5.88
N GLU A 14 2.47 4.46 -7.04
CA GLU A 14 1.10 4.95 -7.17
C GLU A 14 0.13 4.12 -6.32
N THR A 15 0.25 2.78 -6.37
CA THR A 15 -0.57 1.88 -5.53
C THR A 15 -0.35 2.16 -4.04
N ARG A 16 0.90 2.40 -3.61
CA ARG A 16 1.20 2.75 -2.21
C ARG A 16 0.59 4.09 -1.81
N PHE A 17 0.64 5.10 -2.68
CA PHE A 17 0.01 6.40 -2.42
C PHE A 17 -1.50 6.26 -2.28
N ARG A 18 -2.15 5.52 -3.18
CA ARG A 18 -3.59 5.27 -3.12
C ARG A 18 -4.01 4.51 -1.84
N ILE A 19 -3.23 3.52 -1.41
CA ILE A 19 -3.44 2.82 -0.13
C ILE A 19 -3.35 3.78 1.06
N VAL A 20 -2.32 4.64 1.09
CA VAL A 20 -2.14 5.62 2.18
C VAL A 20 -3.29 6.61 2.21
N ASP A 21 -3.70 7.14 1.06
CA ASP A 21 -4.81 8.09 0.97
C ASP A 21 -6.13 7.46 1.45
N TYR A 22 -6.43 6.25 1.01
CA TYR A 22 -7.60 5.49 1.44
C TYR A 22 -7.67 5.33 2.97
N LEU A 23 -6.56 4.91 3.59
CA LEU A 23 -6.49 4.70 5.04
C LEU A 23 -6.45 6.02 5.82
N LYS A 24 -5.80 7.05 5.30
CA LYS A 24 -5.74 8.39 5.91
C LYS A 24 -7.13 9.03 5.98
N ASN A 25 -7.92 8.87 4.92
CA ASN A 25 -9.29 9.36 4.83
C ASN A 25 -10.31 8.45 5.53
N LYS A 26 -9.86 7.44 6.29
CA LYS A 26 -10.71 6.48 7.02
C LYS A 26 -11.79 5.82 6.14
N ARG A 27 -11.50 5.63 4.85
CA ARG A 27 -12.46 5.04 3.88
C ARG A 27 -12.69 3.54 4.12
N GLY A 28 -11.87 2.90 4.93
CA GLY A 28 -12.06 1.53 5.39
C GLY A 28 -10.85 0.98 6.13
N THR A 29 -10.80 -0.35 6.26
CA THR A 29 -9.74 -1.08 6.97
C THR A 29 -8.59 -1.47 6.07
N GLN A 30 -7.48 -1.91 6.66
CA GLN A 30 -6.30 -2.42 5.93
C GLN A 30 -6.63 -3.69 5.13
N LYS A 31 -7.53 -4.53 5.64
CA LYS A 31 -8.05 -5.70 4.93
C LYS A 31 -8.83 -5.31 3.68
N GLN A 32 -9.74 -4.34 3.80
CA GLN A 32 -10.49 -3.82 2.64
C GLN A 32 -9.57 -3.17 1.61
N ALA A 33 -8.56 -2.42 2.04
CA ALA A 33 -7.56 -1.86 1.12
C ALA A 33 -6.78 -2.96 0.38
N ALA A 34 -6.47 -4.08 1.05
CA ALA A 34 -5.79 -5.22 0.43
C ALA A 34 -6.63 -5.81 -0.72
N GLU A 35 -7.93 -5.96 -0.49
CA GLU A 35 -8.90 -6.44 -1.49
C GLU A 35 -9.04 -5.45 -2.66
N ILE A 36 -9.29 -4.16 -2.37
CA ILE A 36 -9.49 -3.10 -3.39
C ILE A 36 -8.26 -2.94 -4.29
N PHE A 37 -7.07 -2.92 -3.70
CA PHE A 37 -5.84 -2.68 -4.45
C PHE A 37 -5.16 -3.96 -4.92
N SER A 38 -5.80 -5.14 -4.72
CA SER A 38 -5.27 -6.45 -5.11
C SER A 38 -3.82 -6.67 -4.66
N VAL A 39 -3.55 -6.33 -3.40
CA VAL A 39 -2.25 -6.52 -2.74
C VAL A 39 -2.42 -7.33 -1.47
N SER A 40 -1.33 -7.87 -0.92
CA SER A 40 -1.41 -8.52 0.38
C SER A 40 -1.64 -7.52 1.51
N GLU A 41 -2.41 -7.92 2.51
CA GLU A 41 -2.63 -7.13 3.73
C GLU A 41 -1.30 -6.79 4.42
N ARG A 42 -0.33 -7.71 4.39
CA ARG A 42 1.03 -7.45 4.88
C ARG A 42 1.72 -6.28 4.16
N SER A 43 1.52 -6.15 2.85
CA SER A 43 2.04 -5.03 2.05
C SER A 43 1.37 -3.70 2.42
N VAL A 44 0.05 -3.72 2.63
CA VAL A 44 -0.73 -2.58 3.13
C VAL A 44 -0.21 -2.14 4.50
N ASN A 45 -0.06 -3.08 5.44
CA ASN A 45 0.43 -2.82 6.78
C ASN A 45 1.83 -2.22 6.78
N LYS A 46 2.74 -2.76 5.97
CA LYS A 46 4.09 -2.21 5.82
C LYS A 46 4.09 -0.78 5.26
N THR A 47 3.27 -0.53 4.24
CA THR A 47 3.11 0.79 3.62
C THR A 47 2.57 1.81 4.63
N TRP A 48 1.53 1.43 5.37
CA TRP A 48 0.88 2.28 6.37
C TRP A 48 1.80 2.58 7.56
N ASN A 49 2.51 1.58 8.07
CA ASN A 49 3.45 1.78 9.18
C ASN A 49 4.61 2.69 8.78
N LYS A 50 5.13 2.55 7.55
CA LYS A 50 6.16 3.45 7.01
C LYS A 50 5.67 4.89 6.90
N TYR A 51 4.43 5.08 6.44
CA TYR A 51 3.80 6.40 6.36
C TYR A 51 3.62 7.04 7.76
N LYS A 52 3.02 6.32 8.71
CA LYS A 52 2.84 6.78 10.10
C LYS A 52 4.15 7.19 10.76
N LYS A 53 5.23 6.42 10.56
CA LYS A 53 6.56 6.76 11.09
C LYS A 53 7.13 8.05 10.48
N LYS A 54 6.83 8.33 9.21
CA LYS A 54 7.26 9.56 8.53
C LYS A 54 6.44 10.78 8.96
N ALA A 55 5.16 10.61 9.31
CA ALA A 55 4.29 11.69 9.77
C ALA A 55 4.59 12.17 11.22
N ARG A 56 5.45 11.46 11.96
CA ARG A 56 5.82 11.80 13.35
C ARG A 56 7.13 12.60 13.46
N ARG A 57 7.50 13.31 12.40
CA ARG A 57 8.63 14.26 12.32
C ARG A 57 8.09 15.59 11.83
#